data_AF-A0A370LQD0-F1
#
_entry.id   AF-A0A370LQD0-F1
#
_cell.length_a   1.000
_cell.length_b   1.000
_cell.length_c   1.000
_cell.angle_alpha   90.00
_cell.angle_beta   90.00
_cell.angle_gamma   90.00
#
_symmetry.space_group_name_H-M   'P 1'
#
loop_
_entity.id
_entity.type
_entity.pdbx_description
1 polymer ?
#
loop_
_entity_poly.entity_id
_entity_poly.type
_entity_poly.pdbx_seq_one_letter_code
_entity_poly.pdbx_strand_id
1 'polypeptide(L)'
;MNGKKDRSLQATNQLYGNCSVVHPDGSLMFRCSEERINWYLDRNLAKVISDDGKTIQLSFMPKGRGHDLDPFYLSKKDNHCVVCGEKEDLTRHHVVPRCYRRYFPDRIKNRNSHDVLLVCIPCHEEYEREASRLKRELAIKYNVPINGGGRNSDQPSKDYGRAKRAAAALVRNGDAIPLERQAVLKGRISKYLKKEASWTDIKRLADLPSKRRNVAAKVYGGGNGSFSHGRAVVEKIEDFNEFIIMWRQHFVDAMQPQFLNPHWDVNRKVVTSWESRKGGVIKALVITLIARFDGWNPFQKLKRLFWGSQKSADTNTNQDI
;
A
#
# COMPACT_ATOMS: atom_id res chain seq x y z
N MET A 1 -33.23 -8.14 44.84
CA MET A 1 -33.39 -6.86 44.10
C MET A 1 -32.34 -6.82 43.00
N ASN A 2 -32.74 -7.23 41.79
CA ASN A 2 -31.87 -7.33 40.61
C ASN A 2 -31.83 -5.99 39.88
N GLY A 3 -30.81 -5.17 40.16
CA GLY A 3 -30.48 -4.01 39.35
C GLY A 3 -29.70 -4.42 38.13
N LYS A 4 -30.38 -4.86 37.06
CA LYS A 4 -29.76 -4.93 35.73
C LYS A 4 -29.45 -3.49 35.30
N LYS A 5 -28.16 -3.12 35.33
CA LYS A 5 -27.67 -1.91 34.67
C LYS A 5 -27.92 -2.09 33.18
N ASP A 6 -28.96 -1.43 32.70
CA ASP A 6 -29.18 -1.17 31.29
C ASP A 6 -28.05 -0.24 30.81
N ARG A 7 -26.92 -0.83 30.39
CA ARG A 7 -25.94 -0.13 29.55
C ARG A 7 -26.43 -0.27 28.13
N SER A 8 -27.33 0.62 27.73
CA SER A 8 -27.51 0.96 26.33
C SER A 8 -26.20 1.56 25.84
N LEU A 9 -25.29 0.70 25.40
CA LEU A 9 -24.17 1.07 24.56
C LEU A 9 -24.78 1.51 23.23
N GLN A 10 -25.20 2.77 23.14
CA GLN A 10 -25.14 3.46 21.86
C GLN A 10 -23.68 3.32 21.43
N ALA A 11 -23.41 2.41 20.49
CA ALA A 11 -22.11 2.33 19.86
C ALA A 11 -21.87 3.70 19.22
N THR A 12 -21.16 4.57 19.94
CA THR A 12 -20.80 5.88 19.44
C THR A 12 -20.05 5.62 18.15
N ASN A 13 -20.55 6.14 17.02
CA ASN A 13 -19.96 6.01 15.68
C ASN A 13 -18.61 6.77 15.57
N GLN A 14 -17.86 6.82 16.67
CA GLN A 14 -16.73 7.69 16.91
C GLN A 14 -15.44 6.96 16.56
N LEU A 15 -14.93 7.19 15.34
CA LEU A 15 -13.70 6.60 14.83
C LEU A 15 -12.42 7.12 15.52
N TYR A 16 -12.44 8.36 16.02
CA TYR A 16 -11.42 8.94 16.89
C TYR A 16 -11.94 9.03 18.33
N GLY A 17 -11.48 8.13 19.20
CA GLY A 17 -11.80 8.16 20.63
C GLY A 17 -11.18 9.34 21.40
N ASN A 18 -10.06 9.89 20.90
CA ASN A 18 -9.33 11.02 21.49
C ASN A 18 -8.88 10.84 22.95
N CYS A 19 -8.83 9.60 23.46
CA CYS A 19 -8.35 9.27 24.79
C CYS A 19 -6.87 9.64 24.92
N SER A 20 -6.48 10.19 26.07
CA SER A 20 -5.14 10.71 26.33
C SER A 20 -4.30 9.66 27.05
N VAL A 21 -3.06 9.43 26.59
CA VAL A 21 -2.06 8.66 27.33
C VAL A 21 -0.94 9.59 27.76
N VAL A 22 -0.71 9.69 29.06
CA VAL A 22 0.29 10.56 29.66
C VAL A 22 1.46 9.76 30.22
N HIS A 23 2.63 10.38 30.19
CA HIS A 23 3.86 9.89 30.77
C HIS A 23 3.81 9.99 32.32
N PRO A 24 4.62 9.22 33.07
CA PRO A 24 4.70 9.33 34.53
C PRO A 24 5.01 10.74 35.06
N ASP A 25 5.74 11.56 34.28
CA ASP A 25 6.04 12.97 34.61
C ASP A 25 4.88 13.93 34.33
N GLY A 26 3.75 13.42 33.83
CA GLY A 26 2.54 14.19 33.51
C GLY A 26 2.45 14.69 32.06
N SER A 27 3.49 14.54 31.24
CA SER A 27 3.44 15.02 29.84
C SER A 27 2.52 14.17 28.96
N LEU A 28 1.79 14.81 28.03
CA LEU A 28 0.94 14.10 27.07
C LEU A 28 1.79 13.42 25.99
N MET A 29 1.72 12.08 25.90
CA MET A 29 2.53 11.33 24.93
C MET A 29 1.82 11.15 23.59
N PHE A 30 0.54 10.78 23.61
CA PHE A 30 -0.27 10.56 22.41
C PHE A 30 -1.75 10.46 22.75
N ARG A 31 -2.58 10.58 21.71
CA ARG A 31 -4.01 10.26 21.77
C ARG A 31 -4.33 8.94 21.07
N CYS A 32 -5.35 8.23 21.54
CA CYS A 32 -5.76 6.96 20.96
C CYS A 32 -7.25 6.64 21.15
N SER A 33 -7.65 5.44 20.74
CA SER A 33 -9.01 4.94 20.90
C SER A 33 -9.24 4.38 22.31
N GLU A 34 -10.51 4.20 22.66
CA GLU A 34 -10.91 3.67 23.95
C GLU A 34 -10.42 2.22 24.14
N GLU A 35 -10.49 1.40 23.09
CA GLU A 35 -10.00 0.02 23.14
C GLU A 35 -8.50 -0.04 23.46
N ARG A 36 -7.73 0.96 22.98
CA ARG A 36 -6.30 1.01 23.24
C ARG A 36 -5.99 1.40 24.69
N ILE A 37 -6.73 2.33 25.30
CA ILE A 37 -6.53 2.63 26.73
C ILE A 37 -6.96 1.45 27.60
N ASN A 38 -8.05 0.76 27.25
CA ASN A 38 -8.51 -0.43 27.97
C ASN A 38 -7.46 -1.54 27.93
N TRP A 39 -6.79 -1.73 26.79
CA TRP A 39 -5.68 -2.69 26.68
C TRP A 39 -4.55 -2.43 27.71
N TYR A 40 -4.22 -1.16 27.99
CA TYR A 40 -3.22 -0.81 29.01
C TYR A 40 -3.76 -1.03 30.43
N LEU A 41 -5.01 -0.65 30.70
CA LEU A 41 -5.65 -0.80 32.00
C LEU A 41 -5.80 -2.28 32.39
N ASP A 42 -6.29 -3.12 31.48
CA ASP A 42 -6.49 -4.57 31.69
C ASP A 42 -5.18 -5.31 32.04
N ARG A 43 -4.04 -4.72 31.69
CA ARG A 43 -2.70 -5.28 31.93
C ARG A 43 -1.97 -4.61 33.10
N ASN A 44 -2.64 -3.73 33.84
CA ASN A 44 -2.05 -2.95 34.91
C ASN A 44 -0.82 -2.13 34.47
N LEU A 45 -0.80 -1.69 33.20
CA LEU A 45 0.29 -0.89 32.63
C LEU A 45 0.05 0.61 32.77
N ALA A 46 -1.14 1.01 33.19
CA ALA A 46 -1.53 2.39 33.38
C ALA A 46 -2.61 2.53 34.45
N LYS A 47 -2.83 3.75 34.94
CA LYS A 47 -3.93 4.12 35.84
C LYS A 47 -4.76 5.24 35.22
N VAL A 48 -6.06 5.23 35.45
CA VAL A 48 -6.94 6.34 35.09
C VAL A 48 -6.62 7.54 35.97
N ILE A 49 -6.52 8.73 35.38
CA ILE A 49 -6.24 9.98 36.10
C ILE A 49 -7.25 11.10 35.83
N SER A 50 -8.26 10.87 34.98
CA SER A 50 -9.35 11.82 34.76
C SER A 50 -10.70 11.24 35.19
N ASP A 51 -11.60 12.12 35.65
CA ASP A 51 -12.93 11.75 36.13
C ASP A 51 -13.80 11.11 35.04
N ASP A 52 -13.60 11.52 33.78
CA ASP A 52 -14.30 10.98 32.62
C ASP A 52 -13.76 9.63 32.14
N GLY A 53 -12.70 9.11 32.77
CA GLY A 53 -12.06 7.84 32.40
C GLY A 53 -11.23 7.87 31.10
N LYS A 54 -11.13 9.02 30.41
CA LYS A 54 -10.50 9.11 29.08
C LYS A 54 -9.01 9.44 29.10
N THR A 55 -8.42 9.67 30.26
CA THR A 55 -6.99 9.94 30.42
C THR A 55 -6.35 8.90 31.32
N ILE A 56 -5.34 8.22 30.79
CA ILE A 56 -4.54 7.24 31.54
C ILE A 56 -3.09 7.70 31.66
N GLN A 57 -2.46 7.45 32.81
CA GLN A 57 -1.04 7.62 33.04
C GLN A 57 -0.34 6.27 33.05
N LEU A 58 0.75 6.12 32.28
CA LEU A 58 1.57 4.90 32.31
C LEU A 58 2.15 4.68 33.70
N SER A 59 2.15 3.43 34.16
CA SER A 59 2.68 3.03 35.47
C SER A 59 4.17 2.67 35.42
N PHE A 60 4.81 2.78 34.25
CA PHE A 60 6.22 2.46 34.02
C PHE A 60 6.89 3.59 33.22
N MET A 61 8.23 3.64 33.27
CA MET A 61 9.02 4.61 32.49
C MET A 61 9.18 4.13 31.04
N PRO A 62 8.54 4.76 30.04
CA PRO A 62 8.69 4.38 28.65
C PRO A 62 10.06 4.80 28.10
N LYS A 63 10.56 4.08 27.09
CA LYS A 63 11.86 4.37 26.44
C LYS A 63 11.88 5.64 25.59
N GLY A 64 10.73 6.26 25.35
CA GLY A 64 10.60 7.48 24.55
C GLY A 64 9.36 8.25 24.93
N ARG A 65 9.32 9.53 24.54
CA ARG A 65 8.24 10.46 24.92
C ARG A 65 7.00 10.40 24.01
N GLY A 66 6.93 9.42 23.11
CA GLY A 66 5.80 9.29 22.17
C GLY A 66 5.89 10.29 21.02
N HIS A 67 4.80 11.04 20.80
CA HIS A 67 4.72 12.09 19.78
C HIS A 67 4.88 13.48 20.41
N ASP A 68 5.72 13.57 21.43
CA ASP A 68 5.99 14.81 22.16
C ASP A 68 6.30 15.95 21.18
N LEU A 69 5.78 17.14 21.48
CA LEU A 69 5.91 18.36 20.67
C LEU A 69 5.31 18.31 19.25
N ASP A 70 4.58 17.26 18.86
CA ASP A 70 3.97 17.17 17.53
C ASP A 70 2.47 17.52 17.56
N PRO A 71 2.07 18.74 17.12
CA PRO A 71 0.69 19.20 17.24
C PRO A 71 -0.31 18.30 16.49
N PHE A 72 0.12 17.65 15.40
CA PHE A 72 -0.75 16.74 14.65
C PHE A 72 -1.15 15.54 15.50
N TYR A 73 -0.24 14.94 16.26
CA TYR A 73 -0.54 13.75 17.05
C TYR A 73 -1.15 14.04 18.43
N LEU A 74 -0.85 15.21 18.98
CA LEU A 74 -1.31 15.62 20.32
C LEU A 74 -2.67 16.32 20.29
N SER A 75 -3.07 16.90 19.16
CA SER A 75 -4.40 17.51 18.99
C SER A 75 -5.52 16.46 18.97
N LYS A 76 -6.67 16.84 19.54
CA LYS A 76 -7.93 16.11 19.33
C LYS A 76 -8.29 16.16 17.85
N LYS A 77 -8.84 15.06 17.33
CA LYS A 77 -9.31 14.95 15.95
C LYS A 77 -10.82 14.83 15.93
N ASP A 78 -11.43 15.55 15.02
CA ASP A 78 -12.87 15.54 14.87
C ASP A 78 -13.33 14.33 14.05
N ASN A 79 -14.52 13.83 14.38
CA ASN A 79 -15.15 12.74 13.66
C ASN A 79 -16.06 13.32 12.58
N HIS A 80 -15.42 13.84 11.53
CA HIS A 80 -16.09 14.27 10.31
C HIS A 80 -15.23 13.94 9.09
N CYS A 81 -15.84 13.97 7.91
CA CYS A 81 -15.18 13.86 6.63
C CYS A 81 -14.27 15.07 6.44
N VAL A 82 -12.97 14.86 6.25
CA VAL A 82 -12.01 15.95 6.05
C VAL A 82 -12.27 16.73 4.75
N VAL A 83 -13.04 16.15 3.82
CA VAL A 83 -13.36 16.78 2.54
C VAL A 83 -14.55 17.74 2.69
N CYS A 84 -15.70 17.22 3.10
CA CYS A 84 -16.98 17.95 3.07
C CYS A 84 -17.60 18.23 4.46
N GLY A 85 -17.03 17.70 5.55
CA GLY A 85 -17.53 17.94 6.91
C GLY A 85 -18.67 17.03 7.37
N GLU A 86 -19.13 16.09 6.53
CA GLU A 86 -20.14 15.07 6.89
C GLU A 86 -19.71 14.30 8.15
N LYS A 87 -20.64 13.98 9.06
CA LYS A 87 -20.35 13.31 10.33
C LYS A 87 -20.77 11.85 10.35
N GLU A 88 -21.65 11.45 9.44
CA GLU A 88 -22.11 10.08 9.31
C GLU A 88 -21.36 9.30 8.22
N ASP A 89 -21.51 7.97 8.23
CA ASP A 89 -20.95 7.05 7.24
C ASP A 89 -19.45 7.26 6.96
N LEU A 90 -18.70 7.54 8.04
CA LEU A 90 -17.28 7.78 7.97
C LEU A 90 -16.49 6.49 7.79
N THR A 91 -15.44 6.59 6.98
CA THR A 91 -14.49 5.52 6.73
C THR A 91 -13.06 6.01 6.91
N ARG A 92 -12.15 5.10 7.27
CA ARG A 92 -10.71 5.40 7.36
C ARG A 92 -10.09 5.22 5.97
N HIS A 93 -9.88 6.32 5.27
CA HIS A 93 -9.23 6.33 3.97
C HIS A 93 -7.71 6.38 4.11
N HIS A 94 -7.02 5.59 3.27
CA HIS A 94 -5.56 5.54 3.22
C HIS A 94 -5.06 6.35 2.04
N VAL A 95 -4.59 7.56 2.30
CA VAL A 95 -4.08 8.50 1.28
C VAL A 95 -3.00 7.85 0.42
N VAL A 96 -2.09 7.10 1.05
CA VAL A 96 -1.19 6.18 0.34
C VAL A 96 -1.87 4.82 0.22
N PRO A 97 -2.23 4.36 -1.00
CA PRO A 97 -3.03 3.16 -1.16
C PRO A 97 -2.40 1.92 -0.52
N ARG A 98 -3.22 1.11 0.14
CA ARG A 98 -2.79 -0.14 0.80
C ARG A 98 -2.11 -1.12 -0.15
N CYS A 99 -2.48 -1.10 -1.44
CA CYS A 99 -1.87 -1.95 -2.46
C CYS A 99 -0.38 -1.67 -2.66
N TYR A 100 0.09 -0.44 -2.41
CA TYR A 100 1.51 -0.09 -2.40
C TYR A 100 2.10 -0.24 -1.00
N ARG A 101 1.43 0.33 0.00
CA ARG A 101 1.99 0.45 1.35
C ARG A 101 2.35 -0.88 2.00
N ARG A 102 1.60 -1.96 1.71
CA ARG A 102 1.91 -3.31 2.20
C ARG A 102 3.28 -3.84 1.78
N TYR A 103 3.88 -3.29 0.71
CA TYR A 103 5.19 -3.68 0.20
C TYR A 103 6.31 -2.72 0.61
N PHE A 104 6.00 -1.65 1.35
CA PHE A 104 7.04 -0.75 1.86
C PHE A 104 7.97 -1.49 2.83
N PRO A 105 9.21 -1.00 3.04
CA PRO A 105 10.09 -1.51 4.09
C PRO A 105 9.44 -1.45 5.47
N ASP A 106 9.67 -2.46 6.32
CA ASP A 106 9.02 -2.60 7.63
C ASP A 106 9.19 -1.37 8.53
N ARG A 107 10.35 -0.71 8.45
CA ARG A 107 10.67 0.53 9.17
C ARG A 107 9.67 1.69 8.95
N ILE A 108 9.03 1.74 7.77
CA ILE A 108 8.06 2.80 7.41
C ILE A 108 6.64 2.28 7.15
N LYS A 109 6.49 0.98 6.87
CA LYS A 109 5.21 0.33 6.56
C LYS A 109 4.12 0.68 7.58
N ASN A 110 4.46 0.60 8.85
CA ASN A 110 3.55 0.77 9.98
C ASN A 110 3.41 2.24 10.46
N ARG A 111 4.22 3.17 9.93
CA ARG A 111 4.17 4.60 10.29
C ARG A 111 3.15 5.35 9.42
N ASN A 112 1.89 4.93 9.47
CA ASN A 112 0.86 5.35 8.50
C ASN A 112 -0.23 6.24 9.07
N SER A 113 -0.20 6.54 10.37
CA SER A 113 -1.22 7.33 11.07
C SER A 113 -1.44 8.73 10.48
N HIS A 114 -0.38 9.34 9.93
CA HIS A 114 -0.49 10.61 9.20
C HIS A 114 -1.27 10.46 7.90
N ASP A 115 -1.22 9.29 7.25
CA ASP A 115 -1.80 9.05 5.94
C ASP A 115 -3.18 8.37 6.02
N VAL A 116 -3.81 8.39 7.20
CA VAL A 116 -5.16 7.86 7.42
C VAL A 116 -6.08 9.01 7.80
N LEU A 117 -7.04 9.30 6.93
CA LEU A 117 -8.00 10.38 7.08
C LEU A 117 -9.42 9.82 7.19
N LEU A 118 -10.31 10.55 7.87
CA LEU A 118 -11.73 10.22 7.87
C LEU A 118 -12.41 10.88 6.68
N VAL A 119 -13.12 10.07 5.89
CA VAL A 119 -13.92 10.55 4.76
C VAL A 119 -15.25 9.81 4.76
N CYS A 120 -16.34 10.48 4.38
CA CYS A 120 -17.62 9.82 4.16
C CYS A 120 -17.56 8.91 2.92
N ILE A 121 -18.49 7.95 2.82
CA ILE A 121 -18.56 7.02 1.67
C ILE A 121 -18.53 7.75 0.31
N PRO A 122 -19.34 8.81 0.06
CA PRO A 122 -19.32 9.51 -1.23
C PRO A 122 -17.95 10.07 -1.61
N CYS A 123 -17.28 10.79 -0.71
CA CYS A 123 -15.95 11.35 -0.96
C CYS A 123 -14.89 10.25 -1.11
N HIS A 124 -15.05 9.11 -0.42
CA HIS A 124 -14.15 7.97 -0.58
C HIS A 124 -14.26 7.36 -1.99
N GLU A 125 -15.47 7.11 -2.48
CA GLU A 125 -15.70 6.58 -3.82
C GLU A 125 -15.22 7.53 -4.89
N GLU A 126 -15.43 8.84 -4.70
CA GLU A 126 -14.90 9.88 -5.58
C GLU A 126 -13.37 9.84 -5.65
N TYR A 127 -12.70 9.88 -4.50
CA TYR A 127 -11.25 9.84 -4.50
C TYR A 127 -10.69 8.51 -5.05
N GLU A 128 -11.35 7.37 -4.83
CA GLU A 128 -10.89 6.10 -5.41
C GLU A 128 -10.94 6.10 -6.94
N ARG A 129 -11.85 6.87 -7.58
CA ARG A 129 -11.84 7.07 -9.03
C ARG A 129 -10.59 7.83 -9.47
N GLU A 130 -10.24 8.93 -8.78
CA GLU A 130 -9.04 9.72 -9.05
C GLU A 130 -7.76 8.92 -8.78
N ALA A 131 -7.68 8.27 -7.61
CA ALA A 131 -6.58 7.38 -7.26
C ALA A 131 -6.41 6.26 -8.28
N SER A 132 -7.51 5.75 -8.87
CA SER A 132 -7.43 4.76 -9.96
C SER A 132 -6.84 5.32 -11.24
N ARG A 133 -7.01 6.62 -11.55
CA ARG A 133 -6.32 7.28 -12.67
C ARG A 133 -4.82 7.37 -12.39
N LEU A 134 -4.42 7.87 -11.22
CA LEU A 134 -3.00 7.92 -10.86
C LEU A 134 -2.35 6.53 -10.85
N LYS A 135 -3.03 5.48 -10.35
CA LYS A 135 -2.53 4.09 -10.43
C LYS A 135 -2.21 3.67 -11.89
N ARG A 136 -3.01 4.10 -12.88
CA ARG A 136 -2.75 3.84 -14.30
C ARG A 136 -1.56 4.65 -14.83
N GLU A 137 -1.41 5.89 -14.41
CA GLU A 137 -0.24 6.70 -14.76
C GLU A 137 1.05 6.10 -14.19
N LEU A 138 1.03 5.63 -12.94
CA LEU A 138 2.15 4.92 -12.33
C LEU A 138 2.46 3.60 -13.07
N ALA A 139 1.43 2.91 -13.57
CA ALA A 139 1.60 1.72 -14.41
C ALA A 139 2.39 2.04 -15.69
N ILE A 140 2.07 3.15 -16.35
CA ILE A 140 2.78 3.62 -17.54
C ILE A 140 4.19 4.09 -17.17
N LYS A 141 4.32 4.97 -16.17
CA LYS A 141 5.59 5.57 -15.72
C LYS A 141 6.64 4.53 -15.36
N TYR A 142 6.26 3.48 -14.64
CA TYR A 142 7.18 2.42 -14.22
C TYR A 142 7.19 1.21 -15.17
N ASN A 143 6.44 1.26 -16.28
CA ASN A 143 6.27 0.16 -17.22
C ASN A 143 5.88 -1.16 -16.53
N VAL A 144 4.84 -1.11 -15.70
CA VAL A 144 4.32 -2.25 -14.93
C VAL A 144 2.83 -2.48 -15.24
N PRO A 145 2.37 -3.73 -15.45
CA PRO A 145 0.96 -3.98 -15.74
C PRO A 145 0.05 -3.54 -14.58
N ILE A 146 -1.04 -2.82 -14.88
CA ILE A 146 -2.01 -2.34 -13.88
C ILE A 146 -2.69 -3.49 -13.11
N ASN A 147 -2.84 -4.64 -13.75
CA ASN A 147 -3.43 -5.85 -13.16
C ASN A 147 -2.39 -6.77 -12.50
N GLY A 148 -1.14 -6.32 -12.39
CA GLY A 148 -0.01 -7.19 -12.03
C GLY A 148 0.41 -8.09 -13.19
N GLY A 149 1.60 -8.67 -13.06
CA GLY A 149 2.20 -9.51 -14.08
C GLY A 149 2.40 -10.94 -13.60
N GLY A 150 2.87 -11.78 -14.51
CA GLY A 150 3.28 -13.15 -14.16
C GLY A 150 2.13 -14.14 -13.96
N ARG A 151 0.95 -13.82 -14.50
CA ARG A 151 0.21 -14.89 -15.17
C ARG A 151 1.05 -15.25 -16.38
N ASN A 152 1.71 -16.40 -16.33
CA ASN A 152 2.28 -16.99 -17.53
C ASN A 152 1.25 -16.86 -18.65
N SER A 153 1.70 -16.51 -19.85
CA SER A 153 0.96 -16.73 -21.09
C SER A 153 0.47 -18.19 -21.23
N ASP A 154 0.95 -19.10 -20.38
CA ASP A 154 0.48 -20.47 -20.17
C ASP A 154 -0.58 -20.62 -19.06
N GLN A 155 -1.34 -19.57 -18.70
CA GLN A 155 -2.58 -19.80 -17.97
C GLN A 155 -3.39 -20.75 -18.86
N PRO A 156 -3.71 -21.97 -18.41
CA PRO A 156 -4.52 -22.83 -19.24
C PRO A 156 -5.78 -22.05 -19.58
N SER A 157 -6.25 -22.14 -20.83
CA SER A 157 -7.44 -21.42 -21.26
C SER A 157 -8.53 -21.56 -20.19
N LYS A 158 -9.37 -20.51 -19.99
CA LYS A 158 -10.48 -20.60 -19.03
C LYS A 158 -11.28 -21.91 -19.22
N ASP A 159 -11.30 -22.42 -20.45
CA ASP A 159 -11.87 -23.71 -20.83
C ASP A 159 -11.12 -24.93 -20.28
N TYR A 160 -9.78 -24.99 -20.32
CA TYR A 160 -9.02 -26.05 -19.64
C TYR A 160 -9.32 -26.09 -18.14
N GLY A 161 -9.29 -24.94 -17.46
CA GLY A 161 -9.53 -24.87 -16.02
C GLY A 161 -10.96 -25.30 -15.64
N ARG A 162 -11.94 -25.02 -16.52
CA ARG A 162 -13.33 -25.48 -16.38
C ARG A 162 -13.45 -26.98 -16.64
N ALA A 163 -12.86 -27.49 -17.72
CA ALA A 163 -12.90 -28.90 -18.09
C ALA A 163 -12.20 -29.78 -17.07
N LYS A 164 -11.02 -29.39 -16.58
CA LYS A 164 -10.30 -30.11 -15.53
C LYS A 164 -11.11 -30.22 -14.23
N ARG A 165 -11.74 -29.13 -13.78
CA ARG A 165 -12.58 -29.16 -12.56
C ARG A 165 -13.81 -30.02 -12.75
N ALA A 166 -14.42 -29.99 -13.93
CA ALA A 166 -15.53 -30.87 -14.28
C ALA A 166 -15.09 -32.34 -14.22
N ALA A 167 -13.93 -32.66 -14.80
CA ALA A 167 -13.36 -34.00 -14.78
C ALA A 167 -13.05 -34.47 -13.35
N ALA A 168 -12.37 -33.65 -12.55
CA ALA A 168 -12.05 -33.97 -11.15
C ALA A 168 -13.29 -34.09 -10.25
N ALA A 169 -14.41 -33.43 -10.60
CA ALA A 169 -15.68 -33.61 -9.89
C ALA A 169 -16.31 -34.98 -10.22
N LEU A 170 -16.33 -35.35 -11.50
CA LEU A 170 -16.82 -36.65 -11.94
C LEU A 170 -15.98 -37.82 -11.39
N VAL A 171 -14.66 -37.69 -11.34
CA VAL A 171 -13.78 -38.75 -10.83
C VAL A 171 -13.93 -38.95 -9.33
N ARG A 172 -14.06 -37.87 -8.55
CA ARG A 172 -14.11 -37.96 -7.07
C ARG A 172 -15.49 -38.32 -6.54
N ASN A 173 -16.53 -37.73 -7.11
CA ASN A 173 -17.89 -37.78 -6.55
C ASN A 173 -18.93 -38.13 -7.62
N GLY A 174 -18.55 -38.81 -8.71
CA GLY A 174 -19.42 -39.10 -9.84
C GLY A 174 -20.76 -39.70 -9.44
N ASP A 175 -20.73 -40.70 -8.57
CA ASP A 175 -21.92 -41.45 -8.14
C ASP A 175 -22.90 -40.61 -7.30
N ALA A 176 -22.41 -39.57 -6.63
CA ALA A 176 -23.22 -38.64 -5.84
C ALA A 176 -23.75 -37.44 -6.66
N ILE A 177 -23.31 -37.27 -7.91
CA ILE A 177 -23.72 -36.17 -8.78
C ILE A 177 -24.97 -36.59 -9.57
N PRO A 178 -26.08 -35.83 -9.54
CA PRO A 178 -27.27 -36.13 -10.33
C PRO A 178 -26.96 -36.28 -11.83
N LEU A 179 -27.63 -37.22 -12.51
CA LEU A 179 -27.35 -37.58 -13.91
C LEU A 179 -27.36 -36.37 -14.86
N GLU A 180 -28.31 -35.45 -14.69
CA GLU A 180 -28.39 -34.21 -15.47
C GLU A 180 -27.12 -33.35 -15.28
N ARG A 181 -26.64 -33.24 -14.03
CA ARG A 181 -25.41 -32.51 -13.74
C ARG A 181 -24.19 -33.23 -14.29
N GLN A 182 -24.16 -34.56 -14.28
CA GLN A 182 -23.09 -35.32 -14.92
C GLN A 182 -23.02 -35.04 -16.42
N ALA A 183 -24.16 -34.98 -17.11
CA ALA A 183 -24.23 -34.65 -18.53
C ALA A 183 -23.66 -33.24 -18.82
N VAL A 184 -24.01 -32.24 -18.00
CA VAL A 184 -23.45 -30.87 -18.12
C VAL A 184 -21.93 -30.85 -17.93
N LEU A 185 -21.41 -31.62 -16.96
CA LEU A 185 -19.97 -31.71 -16.71
C LEU A 185 -19.24 -32.43 -17.86
N LYS A 186 -19.80 -33.53 -18.39
CA LYS A 186 -19.28 -34.22 -19.58
C LYS A 186 -19.26 -33.30 -20.79
N GLY A 187 -20.33 -32.54 -21.04
CA GLY A 187 -20.39 -31.58 -22.14
C GLY A 187 -19.30 -30.49 -22.08
N ARG A 188 -18.94 -30.02 -20.88
CA ARG A 188 -17.81 -29.08 -20.70
C ARG A 188 -16.47 -29.70 -21.05
N ILE A 189 -16.29 -30.99 -20.77
CA ILE A 189 -15.07 -31.74 -21.08
C ILE A 189 -15.01 -32.02 -22.58
N SER A 190 -16.10 -32.53 -23.18
CA SER A 190 -16.19 -32.80 -24.62
C SER A 190 -15.93 -31.54 -25.44
N LYS A 191 -16.50 -30.39 -25.03
CA LYS A 191 -16.23 -29.08 -25.67
C LYS A 191 -14.76 -28.69 -25.62
N TYR A 192 -14.08 -28.92 -24.50
CA TYR A 192 -12.66 -28.62 -24.37
C TYR A 192 -11.78 -29.56 -25.22
N LEU A 193 -12.11 -30.85 -25.24
CA LEU A 193 -11.38 -31.86 -26.01
C LEU A 193 -11.69 -31.84 -27.51
N LYS A 194 -12.76 -31.14 -27.93
CA LYS A 194 -13.30 -31.12 -29.30
C LYS A 194 -13.68 -32.52 -29.81
N LYS A 195 -14.07 -33.41 -28.90
CA LYS A 195 -14.55 -34.77 -29.16
C LYS A 195 -15.43 -35.23 -28.00
N GLU A 196 -16.20 -36.28 -28.19
CA GLU A 196 -16.89 -36.91 -27.07
C GLU A 196 -15.90 -37.48 -26.04
N ALA A 197 -16.13 -37.15 -24.77
CA ALA A 197 -15.20 -37.47 -23.69
C ALA A 197 -15.45 -38.88 -23.16
N SER A 198 -14.48 -39.78 -23.37
CA SER A 198 -14.50 -41.10 -22.75
C SER A 198 -14.11 -41.02 -21.27
N TRP A 199 -14.40 -42.07 -20.49
CA TRP A 199 -13.99 -42.13 -19.07
C TRP A 199 -12.46 -42.06 -18.90
N THR A 200 -11.70 -42.57 -19.88
CA THR A 200 -10.23 -42.48 -19.88
C THR A 200 -9.75 -41.04 -20.09
N ASP A 201 -10.42 -40.27 -20.95
CA ASP A 201 -10.13 -38.85 -21.15
C ASP A 201 -10.43 -38.04 -19.89
N ILE A 202 -11.53 -38.36 -19.21
CA ILE A 202 -11.95 -37.71 -17.96
C ILE A 202 -10.92 -37.95 -16.85
N LYS A 203 -10.48 -39.20 -16.63
CA LYS A 203 -9.43 -39.51 -15.65
C LYS A 203 -8.12 -38.79 -15.99
N ARG A 204 -7.67 -38.91 -17.24
CA ARG A 204 -6.43 -38.26 -17.71
C ARG A 204 -6.46 -36.75 -17.48
N LEU A 205 -7.58 -36.10 -17.77
CA LEU A 205 -7.74 -34.66 -17.59
C LEU A 205 -7.77 -34.26 -16.10
N ALA A 206 -8.38 -35.07 -15.23
CA ALA A 206 -8.40 -34.85 -13.79
C ALA A 206 -6.98 -34.92 -13.18
N ASP A 207 -6.16 -35.86 -13.66
CA ASP A 207 -4.81 -36.14 -13.17
C ASP A 207 -3.74 -35.16 -13.66
N LEU A 208 -4.02 -34.36 -14.70
CA LEU A 208 -3.07 -33.36 -15.17
C LEU A 208 -2.75 -32.33 -14.07
N PRO A 209 -1.53 -31.79 -13.98
CA PRO A 209 -1.17 -30.79 -12.96
C PRO A 209 -1.95 -29.48 -13.13
N SER A 210 -2.36 -28.85 -12.02
CA SER A 210 -3.15 -27.59 -12.04
C SER A 210 -2.37 -26.38 -12.55
N LYS A 211 -1.05 -26.49 -12.67
CA LYS A 211 -0.13 -25.47 -13.18
C LYS A 211 0.90 -26.17 -14.06
N ARG A 212 1.12 -25.72 -15.30
CA ARG A 212 2.38 -26.05 -16.01
C ARG A 212 3.51 -25.31 -15.28
N ARG A 213 4.52 -26.04 -14.77
CA ARG A 213 5.74 -25.42 -14.23
C ARG A 213 6.42 -24.69 -15.39
N ASN A 214 6.63 -23.38 -15.26
CA ASN A 214 7.41 -22.62 -16.23
C ASN A 214 8.77 -22.24 -15.60
N VAL A 215 9.84 -22.48 -16.35
CA VAL A 215 11.26 -22.29 -15.98
C VAL A 215 11.66 -20.80 -16.11
N ALA A 216 10.81 -19.95 -16.69
CA ALA A 216 11.10 -18.52 -16.94
C ALA A 216 10.81 -17.56 -15.75
N ALA A 217 10.75 -18.06 -14.51
CA ALA A 217 10.41 -17.28 -13.32
C ALA A 217 11.57 -16.41 -12.75
N LYS A 218 12.41 -15.82 -13.61
CA LYS A 218 13.70 -15.24 -13.16
C LYS A 218 13.77 -13.71 -13.01
N VAL A 219 12.76 -12.95 -13.42
CA VAL A 219 12.85 -11.47 -13.41
C VAL A 219 12.36 -10.83 -12.09
N TYR A 220 11.40 -11.44 -11.37
CA TYR A 220 10.78 -10.83 -10.17
C TYR A 220 10.82 -11.72 -8.92
N GLY A 221 11.96 -12.42 -8.71
CA GLY A 221 12.41 -12.96 -7.41
C GLY A 221 11.33 -13.39 -6.42
N GLY A 222 10.46 -14.33 -6.82
CA GLY A 222 9.40 -14.86 -5.96
C GLY A 222 8.82 -16.12 -6.58
N GLY A 223 8.83 -17.23 -5.85
CA GLY A 223 8.66 -18.61 -6.34
C GLY A 223 7.29 -19.00 -6.93
N ASN A 224 6.64 -18.13 -7.70
CA ASN A 224 5.50 -18.49 -8.56
C ASN A 224 5.25 -17.51 -9.73
N GLY A 225 6.24 -16.72 -10.15
CA GLY A 225 6.17 -15.89 -11.37
C GLY A 225 5.21 -14.70 -11.33
N SER A 226 4.11 -14.77 -10.56
CA SER A 226 3.07 -13.75 -10.44
C SER A 226 3.40 -12.68 -9.40
N PHE A 227 3.21 -11.42 -9.77
CA PHE A 227 3.37 -10.27 -8.91
C PHE A 227 2.17 -9.31 -9.05
N SER A 228 1.79 -8.64 -7.96
CA SER A 228 0.79 -7.58 -8.00
C SER A 228 1.39 -6.28 -8.53
N HIS A 229 0.59 -5.45 -9.19
CA HIS A 229 0.97 -4.10 -9.61
C HIS A 229 1.66 -3.31 -8.49
N GLY A 230 1.06 -3.30 -7.29
CA GLY A 230 1.61 -2.56 -6.15
C GLY A 230 3.01 -3.00 -5.72
N ARG A 231 3.31 -4.30 -5.80
CA ARG A 231 4.66 -4.83 -5.52
C ARG A 231 5.67 -4.32 -6.55
N ALA A 232 5.33 -4.46 -7.83
CA ALA A 232 6.24 -4.06 -8.91
C ALA A 232 6.49 -2.56 -8.96
N VAL A 233 5.48 -1.72 -8.67
CA VAL A 233 5.69 -0.27 -8.50
C VAL A 233 6.65 -0.02 -7.35
N VAL A 234 6.42 -0.62 -6.17
CA VAL A 234 7.22 -0.35 -4.99
C VAL A 234 8.69 -0.79 -5.15
N GLU A 235 8.95 -1.87 -5.87
CA GLU A 235 10.32 -2.30 -6.21
C GLU A 235 11.07 -1.28 -7.12
N LYS A 236 10.36 -0.37 -7.79
CA LYS A 236 10.92 0.70 -8.64
C LYS A 236 11.02 2.05 -7.93
N ILE A 237 10.51 2.17 -6.70
CA ILE A 237 10.56 3.44 -5.94
C ILE A 237 11.96 3.61 -5.36
N GLU A 238 12.62 4.73 -5.70
CA GLU A 238 13.90 5.11 -5.12
C GLU A 238 13.73 5.90 -3.81
N ASP A 239 12.82 6.88 -3.80
CA ASP A 239 12.49 7.69 -2.62
C ASP A 239 11.03 7.49 -2.18
N PHE A 240 10.87 6.87 -1.01
CA PHE A 240 9.55 6.67 -0.41
C PHE A 240 8.92 7.96 0.11
N ASN A 241 9.70 8.96 0.52
CA ASN A 241 9.16 10.26 0.92
C ASN A 241 8.51 10.94 -0.28
N GLU A 242 9.20 10.99 -1.43
CA GLU A 242 8.62 11.57 -2.65
C GLU A 242 7.36 10.84 -3.09
N PHE A 243 7.36 9.50 -3.04
CA PHE A 243 6.18 8.73 -3.37
C PHE A 243 5.00 9.00 -2.43
N ILE A 244 5.25 9.14 -1.12
CA ILE A 244 4.22 9.47 -0.13
C ILE A 244 3.71 10.90 -0.35
N ILE A 245 4.61 11.87 -0.54
CA ILE A 245 4.29 13.28 -0.80
C ILE A 245 3.42 13.40 -2.06
N MET A 246 3.75 12.68 -3.13
CA MET A 246 2.95 12.63 -4.36
C MET A 246 1.50 12.20 -4.08
N TRP A 247 1.30 11.11 -3.33
CA TRP A 247 -0.05 10.63 -3.00
C TRP A 247 -0.83 11.62 -2.13
N ARG A 248 -0.15 12.28 -1.20
CA ARG A 248 -0.74 13.33 -0.36
C ARG A 248 -1.14 14.56 -1.16
N GLN A 249 -0.25 15.04 -2.02
CA GLN A 249 -0.53 16.17 -2.90
C GLN A 249 -1.69 15.84 -3.84
N HIS A 250 -1.67 14.66 -4.46
CA HIS A 250 -2.78 14.19 -5.30
C HIS A 250 -4.12 14.14 -4.56
N PHE A 251 -4.15 13.77 -3.27
CA PHE A 251 -5.37 13.85 -2.45
C PHE A 251 -5.87 15.29 -2.29
N VAL A 252 -4.98 16.21 -1.92
CA VAL A 252 -5.34 17.62 -1.71
C VAL A 252 -5.81 18.27 -3.01
N ASP A 253 -5.11 18.02 -4.12
CA ASP A 253 -5.44 18.59 -5.43
C ASP A 253 -6.78 18.07 -5.95
N ALA A 254 -7.01 16.76 -5.83
CA ALA A 254 -8.21 16.13 -6.35
C ALA A 254 -9.46 16.42 -5.52
N MET A 255 -9.32 16.47 -4.18
CA MET A 255 -10.48 16.54 -3.28
C MET A 255 -10.70 17.93 -2.67
N GLN A 256 -9.70 18.81 -2.71
CA GLN A 256 -9.77 20.17 -2.13
C GLN A 256 -10.40 20.19 -0.72
N PRO A 257 -9.81 19.45 0.25
CA PRO A 257 -10.48 19.19 1.52
C PRO A 257 -10.68 20.45 2.35
N GLN A 258 -11.91 20.69 2.82
CA GLN A 258 -12.29 21.90 3.57
C GLN A 258 -12.06 21.78 5.08
N PHE A 259 -11.97 20.55 5.59
CA PHE A 259 -11.91 20.24 7.02
C PHE A 259 -10.66 19.41 7.38
N LEU A 260 -9.59 19.56 6.59
CA LEU A 260 -8.33 18.90 6.88
C LEU A 260 -7.71 19.48 8.16
N ASN A 261 -7.11 18.63 8.99
CA ASN A 261 -6.44 19.09 10.20
C ASN A 261 -5.31 20.07 9.82
N PRO A 262 -5.21 21.25 10.45
CA PRO A 262 -4.24 22.28 10.08
C PRO A 262 -2.78 21.87 10.30
N HIS A 263 -2.53 20.84 11.10
CA HIS A 263 -1.20 20.26 11.32
C HIS A 263 -0.93 19.04 10.42
N TRP A 264 -1.89 18.65 9.58
CA TRP A 264 -1.64 17.67 8.54
C TRP A 264 -0.83 18.33 7.42
N ASP A 265 0.36 17.78 7.17
CA ASP A 265 1.31 18.33 6.22
C ASP A 265 1.59 17.33 5.10
N VAL A 266 1.42 17.78 3.86
CA VAL A 266 1.77 17.03 2.65
C VAL A 266 3.25 16.63 2.69
N ASN A 267 4.13 17.55 3.08
CA ASN A 267 5.58 17.43 2.98
C ASN A 267 6.24 16.70 4.14
N ARG A 268 5.46 16.24 5.13
CA ARG A 268 5.98 15.53 6.31
C ARG A 268 6.77 14.28 5.91
N LYS A 269 8.08 14.28 6.16
CA LYS A 269 8.92 13.12 5.87
C LYS A 269 8.63 11.97 6.83
N VAL A 270 8.57 10.75 6.30
CA VAL A 270 8.43 9.51 7.07
C VAL A 270 9.80 8.87 7.32
N VAL A 271 10.77 9.11 6.43
CA VAL A 271 12.18 8.74 6.60
C VAL A 271 12.98 10.00 6.94
N THR A 272 13.64 10.04 8.10
CA THR A 272 14.56 11.10 8.49
C THR A 272 15.94 10.93 7.83
N SER A 273 16.57 12.04 7.46
CA SER A 273 17.78 12.16 6.60
C SER A 273 19.04 11.42 7.08
N TRP A 274 19.06 10.85 8.28
CA TRP A 274 20.17 10.04 8.78
C TRP A 274 20.36 8.70 8.04
N GLU A 275 19.36 8.25 7.28
CA GLU A 275 19.31 6.90 6.72
C GLU A 275 19.52 6.81 5.21
N SER A 276 19.50 7.94 4.49
CA SER A 276 19.80 8.00 3.05
C SER A 276 21.21 7.50 2.71
N ARG A 277 22.11 7.46 3.70
CA ARG A 277 23.52 7.03 3.54
C ARG A 277 23.71 5.51 3.48
N LYS A 278 22.78 4.68 3.99
CA LYS A 278 22.92 3.21 3.93
C LYS A 278 22.54 2.62 2.57
N GLY A 279 21.69 3.30 1.80
CA GLY A 279 21.43 2.96 0.39
C GLY A 279 22.60 3.29 -0.54
N GLY A 280 23.47 4.21 -0.13
CA GLY A 280 24.70 4.58 -0.86
C GLY A 280 25.82 3.55 -0.74
N VAL A 281 25.92 2.81 0.37
CA VAL A 281 27.00 1.82 0.58
C VAL A 281 26.87 0.62 -0.38
N ILE A 282 25.63 0.21 -0.69
CA ILE A 282 25.38 -0.89 -1.63
C ILE A 282 25.63 -0.43 -3.09
N LYS A 283 25.27 0.82 -3.44
CA LYS A 283 25.63 1.41 -4.74
C LYS A 283 27.15 1.61 -4.89
N ALA A 284 27.84 2.04 -3.82
CA ALA A 284 29.30 2.19 -3.83
C ALA A 284 30.01 0.85 -3.98
N LEU A 285 29.58 -0.21 -3.28
CA LEU A 285 30.18 -1.55 -3.44
C LEU A 285 29.99 -2.13 -4.84
N VAL A 286 28.84 -1.90 -5.48
CA VAL A 286 28.59 -2.33 -6.87
C VAL A 286 29.40 -1.50 -7.86
N ILE A 287 29.50 -0.18 -7.68
CA ILE A 287 30.33 0.68 -8.53
C ILE A 287 31.83 0.38 -8.34
N THR A 288 32.29 0.11 -7.13
CA THR A 288 33.69 -0.27 -6.84
C THR A 288 34.01 -1.69 -7.30
N LEU A 289 33.05 -2.62 -7.32
CA LEU A 289 33.23 -3.93 -7.95
C LEU A 289 33.28 -3.83 -9.48
N ILE A 290 32.45 -2.99 -10.09
CA ILE A 290 32.45 -2.76 -11.55
C ILE A 290 33.74 -2.03 -11.96
N ALA A 291 34.20 -1.05 -11.18
CA ALA A 291 35.46 -0.34 -11.42
C ALA A 291 36.72 -1.19 -11.16
N ARG A 292 36.58 -2.35 -10.48
CA ARG A 292 37.67 -3.33 -10.32
C ARG A 292 37.73 -4.37 -11.44
N PHE A 293 36.70 -4.44 -12.30
CA PHE A 293 36.62 -5.44 -13.37
C PHE A 293 36.78 -4.90 -14.79
N ASP A 294 36.76 -3.58 -14.99
CA ASP A 294 37.15 -3.00 -16.27
C ASP A 294 38.05 -1.79 -16.00
N GLY A 295 39.27 -1.85 -16.52
CA GLY A 295 40.27 -0.78 -16.45
C GLY A 295 39.85 0.48 -17.20
N TRP A 296 38.88 1.22 -16.66
CA TRP A 296 38.31 2.40 -17.27
C TRP A 296 38.53 3.61 -16.35
N ASN A 297 39.43 4.50 -16.78
CA ASN A 297 39.83 5.72 -16.09
C ASN A 297 38.87 6.88 -16.50
N PRO A 298 38.03 7.42 -15.60
CA PRO A 298 37.01 8.40 -15.96
C PRO A 298 37.46 9.85 -15.75
N PHE A 299 38.75 10.17 -15.93
CA PHE A 299 39.23 11.53 -16.10
C PHE A 299 39.89 11.66 -17.46
N GLN A 300 39.11 11.93 -18.51
CA GLN A 300 39.48 12.61 -19.77
C GLN A 300 38.29 12.58 -20.75
N LYS A 301 37.28 13.44 -20.51
CA LYS A 301 36.40 14.14 -21.50
C LYS A 301 35.06 14.51 -20.88
N LEU A 302 35.05 15.62 -20.13
CA LEU A 302 33.85 16.41 -19.85
C LEU A 302 34.18 17.91 -20.03
N LYS A 303 34.71 18.23 -21.21
CA LYS A 303 34.71 19.57 -21.81
C LYS A 303 34.17 19.45 -23.23
N ARG A 304 32.86 19.23 -23.34
CA ARG A 304 32.01 19.45 -24.52
C ARG A 304 30.60 19.02 -24.13
N LEU A 305 29.86 19.97 -23.57
CA LEU A 305 28.38 20.01 -23.50
C LEU A 305 27.87 21.29 -22.79
N PHE A 306 28.76 22.24 -22.46
CA PHE A 306 28.44 23.64 -22.17
C PHE A 306 29.33 24.57 -23.01
N TRP A 307 29.18 24.49 -24.33
CA TRP A 307 29.43 25.57 -25.31
C TRP A 307 29.34 24.98 -26.72
N GLY A 308 28.21 25.18 -27.38
CA GLY A 308 28.11 25.17 -28.83
C GLY A 308 28.22 26.61 -29.31
N SER A 309 29.40 26.99 -29.80
CA SER A 309 29.65 28.24 -30.50
C SER A 309 29.21 28.12 -31.96
N GLN A 310 28.61 29.18 -32.50
CA GLN A 310 28.81 29.71 -33.85
C GLN A 310 27.88 30.94 -33.99
N LYS A 311 28.27 32.13 -34.45
CA LYS A 311 29.37 32.57 -35.32
C LYS A 311 29.72 34.04 -35.04
N SER A 312 30.98 34.36 -35.31
CA SER A 312 31.61 35.67 -35.44
C SER A 312 31.22 36.43 -36.71
N ALA A 313 31.14 37.75 -36.61
CA ALA A 313 31.58 38.77 -37.59
C ALA A 313 31.38 40.13 -36.87
N ASP A 314 32.39 40.67 -36.22
CA ASP A 314 33.40 41.59 -36.76
C ASP A 314 32.96 43.06 -36.67
N THR A 315 33.67 43.79 -35.79
CA THR A 315 34.16 45.19 -35.93
C THR A 315 33.10 46.31 -36.12
N ASN A 316 33.17 47.50 -35.54
CA ASN A 316 34.21 48.23 -34.82
C ASN A 316 33.57 49.48 -34.19
N THR A 317 34.13 49.93 -33.06
CA THR A 317 34.34 51.34 -32.62
C THR A 317 33.20 52.38 -32.51
N ASN A 318 33.29 53.10 -31.38
CA ASN A 318 32.91 54.51 -31.12
C ASN A 318 31.42 54.84 -31.06
N GLN A 319 30.94 55.85 -30.34
CA GLN A 319 31.35 56.71 -29.22
C GLN A 319 30.03 57.43 -28.84
N ASP A 320 29.90 57.86 -27.59
CA ASP A 320 29.20 59.09 -27.16
C ASP A 320 27.95 59.57 -27.94
N ILE A 321 26.76 59.41 -27.34
CA ILE A 321 25.79 60.45 -26.89
C ILE A 321 24.48 59.77 -26.48
#